data_AF-A0A1V5MA37-F1
#
_entry.id   AF-A0A1V5MA37-F1
#
_cell.length_a   1.000
_cell.length_b   1.000
_cell.length_c   1.000
_cell.angle_alpha   90.00
_cell.angle_beta   90.00
_cell.angle_gamma   90.00
#
_symmetry.space_group_name_H-M   'P 1'
#
loop_
_entity.id
_entity.type
_entity.pdbx_description
1 polymer ?
#
loop_
_entity_poly.entity_id
_entity_poly.type
_entity_poly.pdbx_seq_one_letter_code
_entity_poly.pdbx_strand_id
1 'polypeptide(L)'
;MLGKVRKAICAISGLLLLSAPAISAAEKNQSEYSQIKFKLLPRDCPARHLQFPDVDLGVLNLTENRLLGSEVGKALTKSRPLLARGNVYIPPNTFVTYSPNGNFYKNPQLLKGLPDNAFDGIVLRFIAMQDDEIGRGDQGLIALSRFKTLRTVVLSRAEITDKGISSLKACRELELLDLLGCEMQGHFLKELVPCKNLKVLDLQYSSIDKNYFKYLAEYPALATLNLNRSGVNMKALTVLPACKSLSSLDLSSNPEVNDNIVPIALAMPKLKYLDLNKTGVSEKGLERLRAKKIFTSKLELYASSPKKIEKMKARRKAKDADAETLFGPVSRGRKL
;
A
#
# COMPACT_ATOMS: atom_id res chain seq x y z
N MET A 1 46.65 22.48 13.21
CA MET A 1 45.77 22.21 12.04
C MET A 1 44.76 21.13 12.41
N LEU A 2 43.77 21.46 13.25
CA LEU A 2 42.64 20.58 13.64
C LEU A 2 41.52 21.36 14.39
N GLY A 3 41.78 22.60 14.83
CA GLY A 3 40.77 23.50 15.43
C GLY A 3 40.02 24.44 14.47
N LYS A 4 40.36 24.48 13.17
CA LYS A 4 39.71 25.37 12.18
C LYS A 4 38.70 24.68 11.24
N VAL A 5 38.56 23.35 11.31
CA VAL A 5 37.55 22.61 10.51
C VAL A 5 36.19 22.50 11.25
N ARG A 6 36.16 22.73 12.57
CA ARG A 6 34.91 22.68 13.38
C ARG A 6 34.05 23.95 13.35
N LYS A 7 34.50 25.05 12.72
CA LYS A 7 33.69 26.27 12.54
C LYS A 7 33.04 26.43 11.16
N ALA A 8 33.34 25.55 10.19
CA ALA A 8 32.70 25.57 8.87
C ALA A 8 31.48 24.64 8.77
N ILE A 9 31.27 23.73 9.73
CA ILE A 9 30.13 22.77 9.72
C ILE A 9 28.94 23.28 10.56
N CYS A 10 29.12 24.29 11.41
CA CYS A 10 28.01 24.95 12.14
C CYS A 10 27.45 26.22 11.47
N ALA A 11 27.99 26.65 10.32
CA ALA A 11 27.55 27.88 9.64
C ALA A 11 26.62 27.64 8.42
N ILE A 12 26.24 26.39 8.15
CA ILE A 12 25.24 26.03 7.13
C ILE A 12 23.85 25.83 7.77
N SER A 13 23.75 25.91 9.10
CA SER A 13 22.52 25.68 9.87
C SER A 13 21.68 26.94 10.13
N GLY A 14 21.85 28.03 9.36
CA GLY A 14 21.32 29.35 9.74
C GLY A 14 20.69 30.23 8.65
N LEU A 15 20.55 29.78 7.40
CA LEU A 15 19.93 30.59 6.35
C LEU A 15 19.22 29.74 5.29
N LEU A 16 18.00 29.31 5.61
CA LEU A 16 16.94 29.05 4.63
C LEU A 16 15.58 29.00 5.37
N LEU A 17 15.27 30.10 6.06
CA LEU A 17 13.91 30.50 6.38
C LEU A 17 13.28 31.09 5.11
N LEU A 18 12.85 30.20 4.21
CA LEU A 18 11.88 30.52 3.17
C LEU A 18 10.70 29.57 3.38
N SER A 19 9.57 30.16 3.73
CA SER A 19 8.25 29.54 3.83
C SER A 19 8.04 28.49 2.73
N ALA A 20 7.86 27.23 3.12
CA ALA A 20 7.56 26.13 2.22
C ALA A 20 6.04 25.89 2.14
N PRO A 21 5.34 26.32 1.06
CA PRO A 21 4.03 25.79 0.75
C PRO A 21 4.22 24.60 -0.20
N ALA A 22 4.69 23.45 0.29
CA ALA A 22 4.87 22.26 -0.56
C ALA A 22 4.68 20.90 0.13
N ILE A 23 4.06 20.85 1.32
CA ILE A 23 3.73 19.58 1.99
C ILE A 23 2.22 19.27 1.95
N SER A 24 1.36 20.27 1.74
CA SER A 24 -0.11 20.11 1.68
C SER A 24 -0.64 19.51 0.36
N ALA A 25 0.15 19.48 -0.72
CA ALA A 25 -0.30 18.96 -2.01
C ALA A 25 -0.14 17.44 -2.18
N ALA A 26 0.72 16.80 -1.36
CA ALA A 26 0.94 15.35 -1.41
C ALA A 26 -0.14 14.56 -0.63
N GLU A 27 -0.72 15.16 0.42
CA GLU A 27 -1.81 14.53 1.20
C GLU A 27 -3.16 14.60 0.49
N LYS A 28 -3.38 15.57 -0.41
CA LYS A 28 -4.65 15.73 -1.14
C LYS A 28 -4.83 14.77 -2.32
N ASN A 29 -3.77 14.10 -2.78
CA ASN A 29 -3.88 13.10 -3.86
C ASN A 29 -4.12 11.67 -3.34
N GLN A 30 -4.29 11.46 -2.04
CA GLN A 30 -4.50 10.13 -1.44
C GLN A 30 -5.94 9.58 -1.54
N SER A 31 -6.89 10.26 -2.22
CA SER A 31 -8.33 9.97 -2.05
C SER A 31 -9.17 9.65 -3.30
N GLU A 32 -8.60 9.46 -4.50
CA GLU A 32 -9.38 9.05 -5.70
C GLU A 32 -8.79 7.84 -6.46
N TYR A 33 -8.01 7.00 -5.79
CA TYR A 33 -7.68 5.68 -6.32
C TYR A 33 -8.85 4.74 -6.07
N SER A 34 -9.34 4.03 -7.09
CA SER A 34 -10.45 3.09 -7.00
C SER A 34 -10.17 2.02 -5.95
N GLN A 35 -10.56 2.27 -4.71
CA GLN A 35 -10.26 1.41 -3.58
C GLN A 35 -11.06 0.13 -3.72
N ILE A 36 -10.37 -0.97 -3.92
CA ILE A 36 -10.97 -2.29 -3.93
C ILE A 36 -11.35 -2.59 -2.47
N LYS A 37 -12.63 -2.34 -2.14
CA LYS A 37 -13.17 -2.56 -0.81
C LYS A 37 -13.28 -4.06 -0.56
N PHE A 38 -12.27 -4.65 0.08
CA PHE A 38 -12.29 -6.06 0.43
C PHE A 38 -12.94 -6.25 1.79
N LYS A 39 -14.12 -6.89 1.81
CA LYS A 39 -14.79 -7.34 3.03
C LYS A 39 -14.38 -8.77 3.32
N LEU A 40 -13.54 -8.93 4.34
CA LEU A 40 -13.32 -10.21 4.96
C LEU A 40 -14.68 -10.71 5.57
N LEU A 41 -14.96 -12.02 5.60
CA LEU A 41 -16.23 -12.57 6.12
C LEU A 41 -16.26 -12.61 7.65
N PRO A 42 -17.34 -12.24 8.36
CA PRO A 42 -17.41 -12.44 9.82
C PRO A 42 -17.05 -13.89 10.19
N ARG A 43 -16.25 -14.07 11.24
CA ARG A 43 -15.98 -15.38 11.84
C ARG A 43 -16.06 -15.25 13.34
N ASP A 44 -16.42 -16.34 13.98
CA ASP A 44 -16.42 -16.44 15.43
C ASP A 44 -14.99 -16.27 15.95
N CYS A 45 -14.75 -15.13 16.60
CA CYS A 45 -13.53 -14.90 17.34
C CYS A 45 -13.86 -15.08 18.83
N PRO A 46 -13.24 -16.02 19.55
CA PRO A 46 -13.46 -16.12 20.98
C PRO A 46 -12.95 -14.87 21.70
N ALA A 47 -13.46 -14.61 22.90
CA ALA A 47 -12.86 -13.62 23.79
C ALA A 47 -11.39 -13.99 24.04
N ARG A 48 -10.50 -12.98 24.06
CA ARG A 48 -9.06 -13.20 24.27
C ARG A 48 -8.59 -12.42 25.48
N HIS A 49 -7.77 -13.06 26.30
CA HIS A 49 -7.01 -12.41 27.35
C HIS A 49 -5.54 -12.42 26.94
N LEU A 50 -4.98 -11.24 26.67
CA LEU A 50 -3.60 -11.08 26.23
C LEU A 50 -2.78 -10.49 27.37
N GLN A 51 -1.75 -11.21 27.79
CA GLN A 51 -0.83 -10.77 28.82
C GLN A 51 0.46 -10.27 28.17
N PHE A 52 0.57 -8.97 28.02
CA PHE A 52 1.79 -8.29 27.59
C PHE A 52 2.69 -8.01 28.79
N PRO A 53 4.01 -7.86 28.60
CA PRO A 53 4.87 -7.32 29.64
C PRO A 53 4.43 -5.91 30.05
N ASP A 54 4.95 -5.41 31.17
CA ASP A 54 4.73 -4.03 31.61
C ASP A 54 5.59 -3.01 30.83
N VAL A 55 5.66 -3.19 29.51
CA VAL A 55 6.34 -2.33 28.55
C VAL A 55 5.39 -2.14 27.38
N ASP A 56 5.23 -0.90 26.92
CA ASP A 56 4.45 -0.62 25.72
C ASP A 56 5.15 -1.16 24.48
N LEU A 57 4.56 -2.17 23.84
CA LEU A 57 5.05 -2.78 22.59
C LEU A 57 4.34 -2.25 21.34
N GLY A 58 3.33 -1.39 21.49
CA GLY A 58 2.59 -0.81 20.38
C GLY A 58 1.11 -0.66 20.65
N VAL A 59 0.34 -0.55 19.58
CA VAL A 59 -1.10 -0.28 19.64
C VAL A 59 -1.90 -1.46 19.11
N LEU A 60 -3.01 -1.76 19.78
CA LEU A 60 -4.03 -2.71 19.36
C LEU A 60 -5.25 -1.91 18.86
N ASN A 61 -5.63 -2.16 17.62
CA ASN A 61 -6.84 -1.61 17.03
C ASN A 61 -7.92 -2.69 16.99
N LEU A 62 -9.02 -2.45 17.70
CA LEU A 62 -10.15 -3.36 17.80
C LEU A 62 -11.27 -2.91 16.86
N THR A 63 -11.75 -3.82 16.01
CA THR A 63 -12.83 -3.54 15.04
C THR A 63 -13.90 -4.63 15.09
N GLU A 64 -15.18 -4.22 15.07
CA GLU A 64 -16.34 -5.14 15.07
C GLU A 64 -16.51 -5.80 13.70
N ASN A 65 -16.14 -5.11 12.62
CA ASN A 65 -16.32 -5.61 11.26
C ASN A 65 -15.41 -4.99 10.21
N ARG A 66 -15.11 -5.84 9.23
CA ARG A 66 -13.99 -5.81 8.29
C ARG A 66 -14.19 -4.83 7.12
N LEU A 67 -13.38 -3.78 7.08
CA LEU A 67 -13.02 -3.10 5.84
C LEU A 67 -11.51 -3.09 5.73
N LEU A 68 -11.00 -3.72 4.66
CA LEU A 68 -9.62 -3.58 4.26
C LEU A 68 -9.56 -2.68 3.02
N GLY A 69 -8.87 -1.56 3.21
CA GLY A 69 -8.71 -0.38 2.38
C GLY A 69 -8.06 0.71 3.26
N SER A 70 -7.71 1.88 2.72
CA SER A 70 -7.06 2.94 3.51
C SER A 70 -7.95 3.48 4.64
N GLU A 71 -9.23 3.12 4.66
CA GLU A 71 -10.12 3.31 5.79
C GLU A 71 -10.05 2.08 6.68
N VAL A 72 -9.23 2.16 7.72
CA VAL A 72 -9.39 1.36 8.94
C VAL A 72 -10.87 1.41 9.29
N GLY A 73 -11.56 0.25 9.27
CA GLY A 73 -12.98 0.18 9.63
C GLY A 73 -13.25 0.93 10.94
N LYS A 74 -14.48 1.46 11.13
CA LYS A 74 -14.86 2.26 12.31
C LYS A 74 -14.24 1.68 13.58
N ALA A 75 -13.25 2.38 14.13
CA ALA A 75 -12.58 1.96 15.35
C ALA A 75 -13.62 1.82 16.46
N LEU A 76 -13.60 0.69 17.19
CA LEU A 76 -14.43 0.52 18.37
C LEU A 76 -14.00 1.44 19.51
N THR A 77 -12.73 1.85 19.50
CA THR A 77 -12.17 2.81 20.42
C THR A 77 -12.34 4.22 19.88
N LYS A 78 -13.47 4.87 20.21
CA LYS A 78 -13.75 6.27 19.85
C LYS A 78 -12.88 7.31 20.56
N SER A 79 -11.88 6.94 21.37
CA SER A 79 -11.23 7.93 22.24
C SER A 79 -9.79 7.68 22.69
N ARG A 80 -9.26 6.45 22.76
CA ARG A 80 -7.83 6.20 23.03
C ARG A 80 -7.32 4.90 22.38
N PRO A 81 -6.07 4.87 21.86
CA PRO A 81 -5.44 3.65 21.38
C PRO A 81 -5.25 2.67 22.54
N LEU A 82 -5.63 1.40 22.34
CA LEU A 82 -5.40 0.34 23.33
C LEU A 82 -3.94 -0.08 23.24
N LEU A 83 -3.16 0.07 24.30
CA LEU A 83 -1.74 -0.27 24.30
C LEU A 83 -1.53 -1.78 24.46
N ALA A 84 -0.53 -2.31 23.77
CA ALA A 84 -0.04 -3.67 23.93
C ALA A 84 0.87 -3.74 25.17
N ARG A 85 0.27 -3.50 26.35
CA ARG A 85 0.96 -3.44 27.65
C ARG A 85 0.07 -4.03 28.75
N GLY A 86 0.66 -4.83 29.63
CA GLY A 86 -0.04 -5.46 30.73
C GLY A 86 -1.18 -6.38 30.28
N ASN A 87 -2.23 -6.47 31.11
CA ASN A 87 -3.38 -7.33 30.82
C ASN A 87 -4.39 -6.60 29.91
N VAL A 88 -4.67 -7.20 28.76
CA VAL A 88 -5.61 -6.67 27.77
C VAL A 88 -6.72 -7.69 27.51
N TYR A 89 -7.96 -7.27 27.74
CA TYR A 89 -9.15 -8.08 27.46
C TYR A 89 -9.78 -7.67 26.14
N ILE A 90 -9.97 -8.65 25.26
CA ILE A 90 -10.58 -8.47 23.94
C ILE A 90 -11.93 -9.19 23.94
N PRO A 91 -13.04 -8.46 23.65
CA PRO A 91 -14.36 -9.05 23.53
C PRO A 91 -14.43 -10.11 22.42
N PRO A 92 -15.40 -11.05 22.48
CA PRO A 92 -15.64 -11.97 21.37
C PRO A 92 -16.01 -11.20 20.10
N ASN A 93 -15.86 -11.85 18.94
CA ASN A 93 -16.15 -11.30 17.60
C ASN A 93 -15.43 -9.98 17.28
N THR A 94 -14.31 -9.72 17.96
CA THR A 94 -13.49 -8.53 17.74
C THR A 94 -12.28 -8.89 16.89
N PHE A 95 -12.04 -8.17 15.80
CA PHE A 95 -10.81 -8.30 15.00
C PHE A 95 -9.71 -7.42 15.60
N VAL A 96 -8.53 -8.01 15.83
CA VAL A 96 -7.40 -7.34 16.48
C VAL A 96 -6.29 -7.09 15.47
N THR A 97 -6.03 -5.81 15.20
CA THR A 97 -4.89 -5.38 14.40
C THR A 97 -3.80 -4.82 15.31
N TYR A 98 -2.61 -5.43 15.26
CA TYR A 98 -1.46 -4.99 16.05
C TYR A 98 -0.53 -4.09 15.22
N SER A 99 -0.19 -2.93 15.79
CA SER A 99 0.74 -1.95 15.23
C SER A 99 1.94 -1.80 16.18
N PRO A 100 3.06 -2.52 15.94
CA PRO A 100 4.21 -2.47 16.81
C PRO A 100 4.90 -1.10 16.84
N ASN A 101 5.49 -0.75 17.99
CA ASN A 101 6.32 0.43 18.18
C ASN A 101 7.83 0.09 18.25
N GLY A 102 8.69 1.08 18.49
CA GLY A 102 10.14 0.91 18.59
C GLY A 102 10.61 -0.08 19.66
N ASN A 103 9.88 -0.24 20.78
CA ASN A 103 10.25 -1.19 21.84
C ASN A 103 10.09 -2.64 21.36
N PHE A 104 9.06 -2.91 20.55
CA PHE A 104 8.89 -4.21 19.92
C PHE A 104 10.06 -4.54 19.00
N TYR A 105 10.48 -3.63 18.11
CA TYR A 105 11.57 -3.92 17.17
C TYR A 105 12.91 -4.17 17.86
N LYS A 106 13.13 -3.57 19.05
CA LYS A 106 14.30 -3.85 19.89
C LYS A 106 14.20 -5.21 20.59
N ASN A 107 12.98 -5.66 20.91
CA ASN A 107 12.74 -6.83 21.73
C ASN A 107 11.56 -7.69 21.23
N PRO A 108 11.62 -8.24 19.99
CA PRO A 108 10.49 -8.96 19.41
C PRO A 108 10.12 -10.24 20.18
N GLN A 109 11.06 -10.80 20.95
CA GLN A 109 10.87 -11.95 21.82
C GLN A 109 9.83 -11.73 22.94
N LEU A 110 9.49 -10.48 23.26
CA LEU A 110 8.53 -10.17 24.32
C LEU A 110 7.10 -10.62 24.01
N LEU A 111 6.79 -10.97 22.75
CA LEU A 111 5.49 -11.53 22.35
C LEU A 111 5.43 -13.07 22.43
N LYS A 112 6.50 -13.76 22.87
CA LYS A 112 6.54 -15.23 22.93
C LYS A 112 5.47 -15.85 23.84
N GLY A 113 5.09 -15.15 24.90
CA GLY A 113 4.07 -15.63 25.86
C GLY A 113 2.62 -15.53 25.37
N LEU A 114 2.38 -14.83 24.25
CA LEU A 114 1.02 -14.64 23.73
C LEU A 114 0.51 -15.90 23.01
N PRO A 115 -0.81 -16.16 23.02
CA PRO A 115 -1.41 -17.27 22.31
C PRO A 115 -1.29 -17.09 20.78
N ASP A 116 -1.30 -18.18 20.02
CA ASP A 116 -1.14 -18.16 18.55
C ASP A 116 -2.25 -17.38 17.83
N ASN A 117 -3.40 -17.19 18.48
CA ASN A 117 -4.54 -16.41 17.99
C ASN A 117 -4.60 -14.97 18.51
N ALA A 118 -3.50 -14.43 19.06
CA ALA A 118 -3.49 -13.10 19.65
C ALA A 118 -3.88 -11.99 18.67
N PHE A 119 -3.46 -12.12 17.41
CA PHE A 119 -3.67 -11.11 16.38
C PHE A 119 -4.32 -11.70 15.13
N ASP A 120 -5.21 -10.92 14.53
CA ASP A 120 -5.83 -11.24 13.24
C ASP A 120 -5.19 -10.43 12.10
N GLY A 121 -4.64 -9.26 12.42
CA GLY A 121 -3.88 -8.45 11.49
C GLY A 121 -2.67 -7.75 12.11
N ILE A 122 -1.72 -7.37 11.27
CA ILE A 122 -0.55 -6.58 11.65
C ILE A 122 -0.38 -5.41 10.68
N VAL A 123 0.04 -4.27 11.23
CA VAL A 123 0.43 -3.08 10.47
C VAL A 123 1.85 -2.73 10.89
N LEU A 124 2.84 -3.13 10.09
CA LEU A 124 4.23 -2.74 10.28
C LEU A 124 4.55 -1.52 9.42
N ARG A 125 5.06 -0.50 10.08
CA ARG A 125 5.65 0.69 9.45
C ARG A 125 6.99 0.94 10.12
N PHE A 126 7.98 0.13 9.75
CA PHE A 126 9.35 0.24 10.26
C PHE A 126 10.25 0.84 9.20
N ILE A 127 11.08 1.79 9.57
CA ILE A 127 12.13 2.36 8.72
C ILE A 127 13.35 2.50 9.62
N ALA A 128 14.48 1.91 9.24
CA ALA A 128 15.73 2.10 9.98
C ALA A 128 16.16 3.57 9.88
N MET A 129 16.53 4.15 11.02
CA MET A 129 17.12 5.49 11.06
C MET A 129 18.64 5.45 11.20
N GLN A 130 19.19 4.29 11.57
CA GLN A 130 20.62 4.04 11.77
C GLN A 130 20.99 2.67 11.19
N ASP A 131 22.25 2.51 10.80
CA ASP A 131 22.74 1.29 10.15
C ASP A 131 22.59 0.03 11.01
N ASP A 132 22.62 0.17 12.35
CA ASP A 132 22.44 -0.93 13.31
C ASP A 132 20.97 -1.39 13.44
N GLU A 133 20.04 -0.66 12.83
CA GLU A 133 18.62 -0.99 12.78
C GLU A 133 18.20 -1.72 11.49
N ILE A 134 19.10 -1.78 10.51
CA ILE A 134 18.86 -2.45 9.23
C ILE A 134 18.46 -3.90 9.47
N GLY A 135 17.37 -4.33 8.83
CA GLY A 135 16.85 -5.70 8.96
C GLY A 135 16.07 -5.99 10.25
N ARG A 136 15.92 -5.03 11.18
CA ARG A 136 15.01 -5.20 12.33
C ARG A 136 13.55 -5.36 11.89
N GLY A 137 13.17 -4.76 10.77
CA GLY A 137 11.86 -4.99 10.14
C GLY A 137 11.64 -6.49 9.85
N ASP A 138 12.57 -7.13 9.16
CA ASP A 138 12.51 -8.57 8.86
C ASP A 138 12.45 -9.42 10.12
N GLN A 139 13.29 -9.11 11.12
CA GLN A 139 13.29 -9.80 12.41
C GLN A 139 11.94 -9.67 13.13
N GLY A 140 11.36 -8.48 13.12
CA GLY A 140 10.04 -8.21 13.67
C GLY A 140 8.94 -9.01 12.96
N LEU A 141 8.94 -9.03 11.62
CA LEU A 141 7.97 -9.80 10.84
C LEU A 141 8.12 -11.31 11.06
N ILE A 142 9.36 -11.82 11.11
CA ILE A 142 9.65 -13.22 11.44
C ILE A 142 9.08 -13.58 12.82
N ALA A 143 9.27 -12.72 13.82
CA ALA A 143 8.71 -12.95 15.16
C ALA A 143 7.18 -12.95 15.16
N LEU A 144 6.54 -12.12 14.33
CA LEU A 144 5.09 -12.05 14.18
C LEU A 144 4.51 -13.21 13.35
N SER A 145 5.30 -13.83 12.48
CA SER A 145 4.86 -14.98 11.66
C SER A 145 4.44 -16.22 12.47
N ARG A 146 4.77 -16.26 13.77
CA ARG A 146 4.32 -17.32 14.68
C ARG A 146 2.79 -17.32 14.89
N PHE A 147 2.14 -16.17 14.72
CA PHE A 147 0.70 -16.04 14.88
C PHE A 147 0.01 -16.57 13.62
N LYS A 148 -0.31 -17.88 13.62
CA LYS A 148 -0.78 -18.59 12.42
C LYS A 148 -2.17 -18.16 11.95
N THR A 149 -2.92 -17.46 12.81
CA THR A 149 -4.25 -16.91 12.53
C THR A 149 -4.22 -15.56 11.81
N LEU A 150 -3.03 -15.04 11.49
CA LEU A 150 -2.90 -13.78 10.75
C LEU A 150 -3.59 -13.86 9.40
N ARG A 151 -4.46 -12.88 9.15
CA ARG A 151 -5.24 -12.71 7.92
C ARG A 151 -4.84 -11.48 7.14
N THR A 152 -4.39 -10.45 7.84
CA THR A 152 -4.07 -9.15 7.24
C THR A 152 -2.66 -8.77 7.63
N VAL A 153 -1.82 -8.58 6.63
CA VAL A 153 -0.46 -8.09 6.84
C VAL A 153 -0.27 -6.85 5.99
N VAL A 154 -0.11 -5.70 6.63
CA VAL A 154 0.14 -4.42 5.98
C VAL A 154 1.57 -3.99 6.31
N LEU A 155 2.41 -3.95 5.29
CA LEU A 155 3.83 -3.57 5.40
C LEU A 155 4.13 -2.28 4.62
N SER A 156 3.12 -1.48 4.27
CA SER A 156 3.27 -0.33 3.36
C SER A 156 4.41 0.60 3.79
N ARG A 157 5.41 0.75 2.91
CA ARG A 157 6.63 1.55 3.07
C ARG A 157 7.47 1.14 4.28
N ALA A 158 7.39 -0.12 4.69
CA ALA A 158 8.28 -0.69 5.68
C ALA A 158 9.57 -1.19 5.00
N GLU A 159 10.68 -1.07 5.71
CA GLU A 159 11.94 -1.70 5.36
C GLU A 159 11.87 -3.19 5.67
N ILE A 160 11.44 -3.95 4.67
CA ILE A 160 11.24 -5.40 4.72
C ILE A 160 11.74 -5.99 3.41
N THR A 161 12.44 -7.13 3.49
CA THR A 161 12.93 -7.87 2.32
C THR A 161 12.12 -9.14 2.07
N ASP A 162 12.43 -9.83 0.95
CA ASP A 162 11.92 -11.16 0.65
C ASP A 162 12.08 -12.15 1.82
N LYS A 163 13.14 -12.01 2.63
CA LYS A 163 13.40 -12.90 3.79
C LYS A 163 12.33 -12.74 4.86
N GLY A 164 12.00 -11.49 5.22
CA GLY A 164 10.93 -11.20 6.17
C GLY A 164 9.58 -11.71 5.66
N ILE A 165 9.24 -11.38 4.41
CA ILE A 165 7.94 -11.73 3.82
C ILE A 165 7.76 -13.25 3.70
N SER A 166 8.81 -13.97 3.30
CA SER A 166 8.78 -15.44 3.14
C SER A 166 8.48 -16.19 4.45
N SER A 167 8.70 -15.56 5.62
CA SER A 167 8.31 -16.14 6.92
C SER A 167 6.80 -16.32 7.06
N LEU A 168 5.99 -15.52 6.34
CA LEU A 168 4.53 -15.58 6.35
C LEU A 168 3.96 -16.86 5.74
N LYS A 169 4.79 -17.75 5.16
CA LYS A 169 4.35 -19.07 4.66
C LYS A 169 3.69 -19.95 5.73
N ALA A 170 3.96 -19.67 7.01
CA ALA A 170 3.30 -20.32 8.15
C ALA A 170 1.86 -19.83 8.37
N CYS A 171 1.51 -18.61 7.93
CA CYS A 171 0.21 -17.98 8.09
C CYS A 171 -0.75 -18.43 6.98
N ARG A 172 -1.28 -19.66 7.10
CA ARG A 172 -2.17 -20.27 6.08
C ARG A 172 -3.52 -19.58 5.96
N GLU A 173 -3.90 -18.78 6.95
CA GLU A 173 -5.12 -17.97 6.96
C GLU A 173 -4.92 -16.58 6.35
N LEU A 174 -3.75 -16.27 5.78
CA LEU A 174 -3.49 -14.97 5.18
C LEU A 174 -4.45 -14.70 4.01
N GLU A 175 -5.18 -13.59 4.08
CA GLU A 175 -6.18 -13.16 3.09
C GLU A 175 -5.77 -11.86 2.39
N LEU A 176 -5.05 -10.97 3.07
CA LEU A 176 -4.52 -9.72 2.52
C LEU A 176 -3.03 -9.57 2.85
N LEU A 177 -2.25 -9.26 1.83
CA LEU A 177 -0.86 -8.85 1.93
C LEU A 177 -0.65 -7.53 1.19
N ASP A 178 -0.30 -6.47 1.92
CA ASP A 178 0.04 -5.16 1.38
C ASP A 178 1.54 -4.90 1.54
N LEU A 179 2.20 -4.70 0.40
CA LEU A 179 3.64 -4.51 0.23
C LEU A 179 3.94 -3.19 -0.50
N LEU A 180 3.04 -2.21 -0.40
CA LEU A 180 3.17 -0.94 -1.10
C LEU A 180 4.51 -0.28 -0.78
N GLY A 181 5.32 -0.02 -1.82
CA GLY A 181 6.58 0.71 -1.69
C GLY A 181 7.64 0.02 -0.82
N CYS A 182 7.60 -1.30 -0.71
CA CYS A 182 8.66 -2.09 -0.09
C CYS A 182 9.68 -2.54 -1.14
N GLU A 183 10.96 -2.60 -0.75
CA GLU A 183 12.05 -3.02 -1.62
C GLU A 183 12.26 -4.54 -1.57
N MET A 184 11.88 -5.24 -2.65
CA MET A 184 11.97 -6.70 -2.74
C MET A 184 12.17 -7.15 -4.19
N GLN A 185 12.67 -8.38 -4.36
CA GLN A 185 12.99 -8.96 -5.66
C GLN A 185 11.92 -9.96 -6.14
N GLY A 186 11.06 -10.48 -5.26
CA GLY A 186 9.89 -11.30 -5.64
C GLY A 186 9.96 -12.77 -5.24
N HIS A 187 11.04 -13.21 -4.59
CA HIS A 187 11.20 -14.57 -4.09
C HIS A 187 10.02 -15.00 -3.20
N PHE A 188 9.45 -14.05 -2.44
CA PHE A 188 8.29 -14.31 -1.58
C PHE A 188 7.08 -14.87 -2.34
N LEU A 189 6.89 -14.54 -3.62
CA LEU A 189 5.78 -15.06 -4.44
C LEU A 189 5.84 -16.58 -4.59
N LYS A 190 7.03 -17.17 -4.57
CA LYS A 190 7.23 -18.63 -4.56
C LYS A 190 6.99 -19.22 -3.17
N GLU A 191 7.56 -18.59 -2.15
CA GLU A 191 7.51 -19.10 -0.77
C GLU A 191 6.12 -19.03 -0.16
N LEU A 192 5.29 -18.06 -0.56
CA LEU A 192 3.92 -17.89 -0.07
C LEU A 192 2.86 -18.70 -0.82
N VAL A 193 3.24 -19.56 -1.78
CA VAL A 193 2.32 -20.49 -2.45
C VAL A 193 1.45 -21.34 -1.48
N PRO A 194 1.91 -21.72 -0.27
CA PRO A 194 1.07 -22.39 0.73
C PRO A 194 -0.09 -21.53 1.28
N CYS A 195 -0.05 -20.21 1.16
CA CYS A 195 -1.10 -19.28 1.59
C CYS A 195 -2.27 -19.25 0.59
N LYS A 196 -2.97 -20.39 0.46
CA LYS A 196 -4.05 -20.59 -0.52
C LYS A 196 -5.27 -19.68 -0.34
N ASN A 197 -5.39 -19.04 0.82
CA ASN A 197 -6.47 -18.11 1.16
C ASN A 197 -6.17 -16.66 0.76
N LEU A 198 -5.00 -16.37 0.17
CA LEU A 198 -4.63 -15.01 -0.22
C LEU A 198 -5.57 -14.50 -1.31
N LYS A 199 -6.29 -13.41 -1.01
CA LYS A 199 -7.30 -12.79 -1.88
C LYS A 199 -6.87 -11.45 -2.41
N VAL A 200 -6.09 -10.70 -1.62
CA VAL A 200 -5.61 -9.36 -1.95
C VAL A 200 -4.10 -9.34 -1.86
N LEU A 201 -3.45 -8.98 -2.95
CA LEU A 201 -2.01 -8.74 -3.00
C LEU A 201 -1.76 -7.35 -3.58
N ASP A 202 -1.21 -6.47 -2.75
CA ASP A 202 -0.85 -5.11 -3.15
C ASP A 202 0.67 -4.99 -3.30
N LEU A 203 1.13 -4.73 -4.52
CA LEU A 203 2.53 -4.60 -4.91
C LEU A 203 2.79 -3.22 -5.53
N GLN A 204 2.01 -2.20 -5.15
CA GLN A 204 2.17 -0.85 -5.66
C GLN A 204 3.58 -0.32 -5.38
N TYR A 205 4.12 0.47 -6.31
CA TYR A 205 5.44 1.11 -6.14
C TYR A 205 6.58 0.11 -5.84
N SER A 206 6.47 -1.16 -6.26
CA SER A 206 7.50 -2.19 -6.04
C SER A 206 8.19 -2.58 -7.35
N SER A 207 9.49 -2.87 -7.33
CA SER A 207 10.25 -3.31 -8.50
C SER A 207 10.58 -4.80 -8.43
N ILE A 208 9.56 -5.63 -8.63
CA ILE A 208 9.68 -7.10 -8.56
C ILE A 208 10.28 -7.67 -9.86
N ASP A 209 11.07 -8.74 -9.74
CA ASP A 209 11.51 -9.53 -10.89
C ASP A 209 10.33 -10.33 -11.48
N LYS A 210 10.14 -10.13 -12.79
CA LYS A 210 9.01 -10.60 -13.58
C LYS A 210 9.04 -12.12 -13.72
N ASN A 211 10.20 -12.76 -13.52
CA ASN A 211 10.33 -14.22 -13.49
C ASN A 211 9.51 -14.88 -12.39
N TYR A 212 9.19 -14.17 -11.31
CA TYR A 212 8.38 -14.66 -10.20
C TYR A 212 6.87 -14.55 -10.43
N PHE A 213 6.42 -13.83 -11.47
CA PHE A 213 4.99 -13.64 -11.72
C PHE A 213 4.27 -14.94 -12.09
N LYS A 214 5.00 -15.95 -12.60
CA LYS A 214 4.45 -17.29 -12.85
C LYS A 214 3.79 -17.91 -11.61
N TYR A 215 4.26 -17.57 -10.41
CA TYR A 215 3.68 -18.07 -9.16
C TYR A 215 2.35 -17.40 -8.80
N LEU A 216 1.96 -16.29 -9.42
CA LEU A 216 0.65 -15.66 -9.19
C LEU A 216 -0.51 -16.61 -9.54
N ALA A 217 -0.32 -17.50 -10.51
CA ALA A 217 -1.29 -18.52 -10.90
C ALA A 217 -1.54 -19.59 -9.81
N GLU A 218 -0.62 -19.73 -8.85
CA GLU A 218 -0.68 -20.72 -7.77
C GLU A 218 -1.55 -20.28 -6.57
N TYR A 219 -2.11 -19.07 -6.62
CA TYR A 219 -2.99 -18.50 -5.59
C TYR A 219 -4.46 -18.62 -6.03
N PRO A 220 -5.16 -19.72 -5.68
CA PRO A 220 -6.50 -20.00 -6.20
C PRO A 220 -7.57 -19.03 -5.70
N ALA A 221 -7.33 -18.32 -4.60
CA ALA A 221 -8.25 -17.33 -4.03
C ALA A 221 -7.93 -15.89 -4.44
N LEU A 222 -6.84 -15.64 -5.20
CA LEU A 222 -6.40 -14.28 -5.51
C LEU A 222 -7.45 -13.57 -6.38
N ALA A 223 -8.11 -12.59 -5.78
CA ALA A 223 -9.20 -11.84 -6.38
C ALA A 223 -8.79 -10.42 -6.78
N THR A 224 -7.81 -9.86 -6.08
CA THR A 224 -7.32 -8.50 -6.23
C THR A 224 -5.81 -8.48 -6.31
N LEU A 225 -5.28 -7.89 -7.38
CA LEU A 225 -3.85 -7.68 -7.58
C LEU A 225 -3.61 -6.22 -7.95
N ASN A 226 -2.80 -5.52 -7.15
CA ASN A 226 -2.36 -4.18 -7.46
C ASN A 226 -0.90 -4.18 -7.92
N LEU A 227 -0.68 -3.73 -9.15
CA LEU A 227 0.63 -3.58 -9.79
C LEU A 227 0.85 -2.13 -10.25
N ASN A 228 0.15 -1.15 -9.65
CA ASN A 228 0.36 0.27 -9.98
C ASN A 228 1.84 0.64 -9.81
N ARG A 229 2.40 1.25 -10.86
CA ARG A 229 3.78 1.75 -10.88
C ARG A 229 4.80 0.70 -10.41
N SER A 230 4.66 -0.54 -10.88
CA SER A 230 5.54 -1.67 -10.52
C SER A 230 6.57 -2.02 -11.62
N GLY A 231 6.61 -1.22 -12.70
CA GLY A 231 7.51 -1.46 -13.82
C GLY A 231 7.22 -2.77 -14.54
N VAL A 232 5.95 -3.19 -14.59
CA VAL A 232 5.54 -4.39 -15.30
C VAL A 232 5.49 -4.15 -16.80
N ASN A 233 5.86 -5.19 -17.55
CA ASN A 233 5.87 -5.18 -19.00
C ASN A 233 4.96 -6.29 -19.54
N MET A 234 4.74 -6.29 -20.86
CA MET A 234 3.81 -7.25 -21.48
C MET A 234 4.22 -8.72 -21.27
N LYS A 235 5.52 -9.03 -21.17
CA LYS A 235 5.98 -10.40 -20.91
C LYS A 235 5.50 -10.90 -19.56
N ALA A 236 5.60 -10.06 -18.52
CA ALA A 236 5.17 -10.38 -17.16
C ALA A 236 3.65 -10.64 -17.07
N LEU A 237 2.85 -10.01 -17.93
CA LEU A 237 1.39 -10.07 -17.89
C LEU A 237 0.81 -11.30 -18.60
N THR A 238 1.61 -12.04 -19.38
CA THR A 238 1.16 -13.25 -20.10
C THR A 238 0.67 -14.36 -19.19
N VAL A 239 1.07 -14.37 -17.92
CA VAL A 239 0.67 -15.37 -16.91
C VAL A 239 -0.69 -15.07 -16.25
N LEU A 240 -1.18 -13.84 -16.36
CA LEU A 240 -2.41 -13.41 -15.69
C LEU A 240 -3.68 -14.21 -16.07
N PRO A 241 -3.87 -14.71 -17.30
CA PRO A 241 -5.01 -15.57 -17.63
C PRO A 241 -5.09 -16.86 -16.81
N ALA A 242 -3.96 -17.34 -16.28
CA ALA A 242 -3.93 -18.50 -15.39
C ALA A 242 -4.46 -18.17 -13.97
N CYS A 243 -4.54 -16.90 -13.59
CA CYS A 243 -5.10 -16.43 -12.31
C CYS A 243 -6.64 -16.44 -12.37
N LYS A 244 -7.25 -17.64 -12.36
CA LYS A 244 -8.70 -17.86 -12.61
C LYS A 244 -9.66 -17.14 -11.66
N SER A 245 -9.17 -16.70 -10.50
CA SER A 245 -9.98 -15.99 -9.49
C SER A 245 -9.87 -14.47 -9.58
N LEU A 246 -8.95 -13.93 -10.38
CA LEU A 246 -8.68 -12.51 -10.40
C LEU A 246 -9.87 -11.74 -10.98
N SER A 247 -10.36 -10.79 -10.19
CA SER A 247 -11.55 -9.98 -10.49
C SER A 247 -11.25 -8.49 -10.57
N SER A 248 -10.18 -8.05 -9.93
CA SER A 248 -9.72 -6.68 -9.94
C SER A 248 -8.22 -6.62 -10.14
N LEU A 249 -7.80 -5.87 -11.13
CA LEU A 249 -6.40 -5.71 -11.51
C LEU A 249 -6.09 -4.23 -11.75
N ASP A 250 -5.06 -3.72 -11.07
CA ASP A 250 -4.56 -2.37 -11.31
C ASP A 250 -3.19 -2.44 -11.99
N LEU A 251 -3.11 -1.98 -13.24
CA LEU A 251 -1.88 -1.89 -14.04
C LEU A 251 -1.48 -0.43 -14.28
N SER A 252 -2.07 0.51 -13.57
CA SER A 252 -1.86 1.93 -13.86
C SER A 252 -0.44 2.39 -13.59
N SER A 253 -0.04 3.46 -14.27
CA SER A 253 1.33 4.00 -14.22
C SER A 253 2.42 3.02 -14.65
N ASN A 254 2.10 2.06 -15.53
CA ASN A 254 3.06 1.18 -16.19
C ASN A 254 3.11 1.50 -17.70
N PRO A 255 4.09 2.30 -18.17
CA PRO A 255 4.13 2.79 -19.55
C PRO A 255 4.37 1.70 -20.59
N GLU A 256 4.99 0.57 -20.20
CA GLU A 256 5.25 -0.57 -21.09
C GLU A 256 4.00 -1.43 -21.37
N VAL A 257 2.89 -1.18 -20.65
CA VAL A 257 1.61 -1.86 -20.90
C VAL A 257 0.92 -1.19 -22.09
N ASN A 258 0.71 -1.94 -23.17
CA ASN A 258 0.14 -1.47 -24.43
C ASN A 258 -1.10 -2.29 -24.84
N ASP A 259 -1.64 -2.06 -26.04
CA ASP A 259 -2.87 -2.70 -26.54
C ASP A 259 -2.85 -4.24 -26.53
N ASN A 260 -1.68 -4.87 -26.42
CA ASN A 260 -1.58 -6.32 -26.25
C ASN A 260 -2.18 -6.81 -24.92
N ILE A 261 -2.47 -5.92 -23.97
CA ILE A 261 -3.21 -6.27 -22.74
C ILE A 261 -4.68 -6.63 -23.03
N VAL A 262 -5.25 -6.13 -24.12
CA VAL A 262 -6.67 -6.37 -24.45
C VAL A 262 -6.99 -7.85 -24.60
N PRO A 263 -6.31 -8.64 -25.47
CA PRO A 263 -6.60 -10.07 -25.58
C PRO A 263 -6.35 -10.83 -24.28
N ILE A 264 -5.35 -10.42 -23.48
CA ILE A 264 -5.07 -11.02 -22.17
C ILE A 264 -6.24 -10.79 -21.21
N ALA A 265 -6.68 -9.54 -21.05
CA ALA A 265 -7.79 -9.17 -20.17
C ALA A 265 -9.10 -9.86 -20.58
N LEU A 266 -9.34 -10.02 -21.88
CA LEU A 266 -10.52 -10.73 -22.41
C LEU A 266 -10.50 -12.24 -22.14
N ALA A 267 -9.33 -12.84 -21.95
CA ALA A 267 -9.18 -14.26 -21.60
C ALA A 267 -9.38 -14.53 -20.10
N MET A 268 -9.47 -13.48 -19.25
CA MET A 268 -9.60 -13.62 -17.81
C MET A 268 -11.09 -13.79 -17.41
N PRO A 269 -11.51 -14.96 -16.91
CA PRO A 269 -12.93 -15.31 -16.81
C PRO A 269 -13.72 -14.52 -15.76
N LYS A 270 -13.04 -13.98 -14.73
CA LYS A 270 -13.69 -13.28 -13.61
C LYS A 270 -13.32 -11.80 -13.52
N LEU A 271 -12.54 -11.28 -14.48
CA LEU A 271 -12.07 -9.90 -14.44
C LEU A 271 -13.23 -8.93 -14.61
N LYS A 272 -13.43 -8.06 -13.62
CA LYS A 272 -14.49 -7.04 -13.59
C LYS A 272 -13.92 -5.64 -13.61
N TYR A 273 -12.79 -5.43 -12.93
CA TYR A 273 -12.14 -4.12 -12.80
C TYR A 273 -10.71 -4.19 -13.33
N LEU A 274 -10.36 -3.26 -14.20
CA LEU A 274 -9.04 -3.14 -14.81
C LEU A 274 -8.62 -1.67 -14.89
N ASP A 275 -7.69 -1.23 -14.04
CA ASP A 275 -7.12 0.11 -14.13
C ASP A 275 -5.96 0.14 -15.14
N LEU A 276 -6.07 1.01 -16.14
CA LEU A 276 -5.08 1.24 -17.20
C LEU A 276 -4.65 2.72 -17.30
N ASN A 277 -4.88 3.51 -16.26
CA ASN A 277 -4.45 4.91 -16.22
C ASN A 277 -2.93 5.02 -16.42
N LYS A 278 -2.46 6.02 -17.17
CA LYS A 278 -1.03 6.25 -17.40
C LYS A 278 -0.28 5.01 -17.95
N THR A 279 -0.94 4.24 -18.83
CA THR A 279 -0.34 3.16 -19.62
C THR A 279 -0.27 3.54 -21.10
N GLY A 280 0.44 2.76 -21.91
CA GLY A 280 0.51 2.87 -23.37
C GLY A 280 -0.68 2.29 -24.12
N VAL A 281 -1.80 1.98 -23.46
CA VAL A 281 -3.03 1.48 -24.10
C VAL A 281 -3.75 2.62 -24.84
N SER A 282 -3.99 2.41 -26.13
CA SER A 282 -4.68 3.34 -27.03
C SER A 282 -6.18 3.40 -26.75
N GLU A 283 -6.84 4.44 -27.28
CA GLU A 283 -8.30 4.57 -27.18
C GLU A 283 -9.04 3.40 -27.84
N LYS A 284 -8.54 2.91 -28.99
CA LYS A 284 -9.09 1.73 -29.67
C LYS A 284 -9.01 0.47 -28.80
N GLY A 285 -7.93 0.31 -28.03
CA GLY A 285 -7.79 -0.77 -27.05
C GLY A 285 -8.86 -0.69 -25.95
N LEU A 286 -9.11 0.50 -25.42
CA LEU A 286 -10.13 0.73 -24.39
C LEU A 286 -11.55 0.49 -24.90
N GLU A 287 -11.86 0.87 -26.14
CA GLU A 287 -13.15 0.61 -26.77
C GLU A 287 -13.46 -0.89 -26.84
N ARG A 288 -12.46 -1.71 -27.17
CA ARG A 288 -12.61 -3.18 -27.18
C ARG A 288 -12.91 -3.75 -25.80
N LEU A 289 -12.31 -3.19 -24.74
CA LEU A 289 -12.57 -3.62 -23.36
C LEU A 289 -13.98 -3.23 -22.89
N ARG A 290 -14.50 -2.06 -23.31
CA ARG A 290 -15.88 -1.62 -23.02
C ARG A 290 -16.94 -2.59 -23.54
N ALA A 291 -16.75 -3.12 -24.75
CA ALA A 291 -17.71 -4.03 -25.38
C ALA A 291 -17.96 -5.31 -24.56
N LYS A 292 -17.09 -5.62 -23.59
CA LYS A 292 -17.16 -6.80 -22.73
C LYS A 292 -17.50 -6.48 -21.27
N LYS A 293 -17.94 -5.25 -20.96
CA LYS A 293 -18.35 -4.80 -19.62
C LYS A 293 -17.25 -4.91 -18.54
N ILE A 294 -15.99 -4.81 -18.93
CA ILE A 294 -14.88 -4.65 -17.98
C ILE A 294 -14.82 -3.17 -17.58
N PHE A 295 -14.92 -2.86 -16.29
CA PHE A 295 -14.81 -1.50 -15.76
C PHE A 295 -13.37 -1.03 -15.81
N THR A 296 -13.11 0.11 -16.46
CA THR A 296 -11.77 0.71 -16.55
C THR A 296 -11.79 2.16 -16.07
N SER A 297 -10.94 2.50 -15.09
CA SER A 297 -10.91 3.82 -14.44
C SER A 297 -10.44 4.97 -15.35
N LYS A 298 -9.66 4.69 -16.41
CA LYS A 298 -9.29 5.69 -17.44
C LYS A 298 -10.52 6.34 -18.09
N LEU A 299 -11.68 5.69 -18.02
CA LEU A 299 -12.90 6.12 -18.67
C LEU A 299 -13.85 6.90 -17.75
N GLU A 300 -13.65 6.90 -16.43
CA GLU A 300 -14.45 7.74 -15.52
C GLU A 300 -14.03 9.22 -15.54
N LEU A 301 -12.77 9.50 -15.88
CA LEU A 301 -12.28 10.87 -16.11
C LEU A 301 -12.84 11.53 -17.38
N TYR A 302 -13.35 10.74 -18.32
CA TYR A 302 -13.97 11.25 -19.57
C TYR A 302 -15.48 11.05 -19.64
N ALA A 303 -16.07 10.27 -18.73
CA ALA A 303 -17.52 10.07 -18.65
C ALA A 303 -18.25 11.19 -17.87
N SER A 304 -17.53 12.13 -17.24
CA SER A 304 -18.16 13.33 -16.70
C SER A 304 -18.61 14.24 -17.86
N SER A 305 -19.94 14.28 -18.09
CA SER A 305 -20.67 15.02 -19.13
C SER A 305 -19.95 16.25 -19.74
N PRO A 306 -20.04 16.49 -21.07
CA PRO A 306 -19.41 17.64 -21.76
C PRO A 306 -19.67 19.00 -21.09
N LYS A 307 -20.85 19.16 -20.48
CA LYS A 307 -21.27 20.37 -19.74
C LYS A 307 -20.38 20.71 -18.53
N LYS A 308 -19.73 19.71 -17.91
CA LYS A 308 -18.84 19.89 -16.75
C LYS A 308 -17.45 20.40 -17.18
N ILE A 309 -16.98 19.95 -18.35
CA ILE A 309 -15.71 20.36 -18.96
C ILE A 309 -15.80 21.82 -19.43
N GLU A 310 -16.93 22.21 -20.03
CA GLU A 310 -17.16 23.59 -20.47
C GLU A 310 -17.19 24.58 -19.28
N LYS A 311 -17.84 24.17 -18.18
CA LYS A 311 -17.86 24.94 -16.91
C LYS A 311 -16.48 25.05 -16.25
N MET A 312 -15.63 24.03 -16.40
CA MET A 312 -14.23 24.05 -15.94
C MET A 312 -13.32 24.91 -16.83
N LYS A 313 -13.50 24.86 -18.16
CA LYS A 313 -12.78 25.73 -19.11
C LYS A 313 -13.16 27.21 -18.90
N ALA A 314 -14.44 27.51 -18.68
CA ALA A 314 -14.89 28.86 -18.34
C ALA A 314 -14.30 29.37 -17.01
N ARG A 315 -14.20 28.50 -15.98
CA ARG A 315 -13.56 28.83 -14.70
C ARG A 315 -12.04 29.04 -14.81
N ARG A 316 -11.35 28.33 -15.70
CA ARG A 316 -9.92 28.55 -15.96
C ARG A 316 -9.68 29.86 -16.70
N LYS A 317 -10.48 30.14 -17.72
CA LYS A 317 -10.39 31.40 -18.48
C LYS A 317 -10.68 32.63 -17.62
N ALA A 318 -11.57 32.52 -16.63
CA ALA A 318 -11.82 33.58 -15.64
C ALA A 318 -10.64 33.77 -14.67
N LYS A 319 -9.94 32.70 -14.30
CA LYS A 319 -8.75 32.78 -13.42
C LYS A 319 -7.50 33.31 -14.12
N ASP A 320 -7.35 33.03 -15.41
CA ASP A 320 -6.19 33.51 -16.18
C ASP A 320 -6.34 35.00 -16.56
N ALA A 321 -7.58 35.50 -16.69
CA ALA A 321 -7.85 36.94 -16.88
C ALA A 321 -7.49 37.79 -15.64
N ASP A 322 -7.59 37.22 -14.43
CA ASP A 322 -7.22 37.89 -13.18
C ASP A 322 -5.72 37.75 -12.84
N ALA A 323 -4.95 36.96 -13.60
CA ALA A 323 -3.53 36.72 -13.36
C ALA A 323 -2.60 37.61 -14.23
N GLU A 324 -3.13 38.28 -15.25
CA GLU A 324 -2.34 39.13 -16.17
C GLU A 324 -2.08 40.57 -15.67
N THR A 325 -2.41 40.93 -14.43
CA THR A 325 -2.15 42.29 -13.90
C THR A 325 -1.20 42.40 -12.71
N LEU A 326 -0.44 41.36 -12.32
CA LEU A 326 0.39 41.46 -11.10
C LEU A 326 1.89 41.17 -11.17
N PHE A 327 2.48 40.76 -12.31
CA PHE A 327 3.94 40.68 -12.42
C PHE A 327 4.45 41.06 -13.83
N GLY A 328 4.68 42.35 -14.03
CA GLY A 328 5.52 42.87 -15.13
C GLY A 328 7.03 42.72 -14.81
N PRO A 329 7.90 42.61 -15.83
CA PRO A 329 9.32 42.31 -15.64
C PRO A 329 10.10 43.55 -15.18
N VAL A 330 10.61 43.54 -13.94
CA VAL A 330 11.57 44.56 -13.48
C VAL A 330 12.98 43.99 -13.60
N SER A 331 13.60 44.20 -14.75
CA SER A 331 15.05 44.11 -14.87
C SER A 331 15.59 45.28 -15.68
N ARG A 332 16.65 45.90 -15.13
CA ARG A 332 17.67 46.77 -15.73
C ARG A 332 17.48 48.30 -15.60
N GLY A 333 18.17 48.84 -14.58
CA GLY A 333 19.35 49.70 -14.79
C GLY A 333 19.17 51.22 -14.71
N ARG A 334 19.98 51.87 -13.84
CA ARG A 334 20.51 53.26 -13.88
C ARG A 334 21.22 53.54 -12.53
N LYS A 335 22.41 54.14 -12.38
CA LYS A 335 23.40 54.92 -13.17
C LYS A 335 24.75 54.83 -12.37
N LEU A 336 25.96 55.09 -12.87
CA LEU A 336 26.54 55.58 -14.13
C LEU A 336 27.89 54.88 -14.28
#